data_AF-U6F5R1-F1
#
_entry.id   AF-U6F5R1-F1
#
_cell.length_a   1.000
_cell.length_b   1.000
_cell.length_c   1.000
_cell.angle_alpha   90.00
_cell.angle_beta   90.00
_cell.angle_gamma   90.00
#
_symmetry.space_group_name_H-M   'P 1'
#
loop_
_entity.id
_entity.type
_entity.pdbx_description
1 polymer ?
#
loop_
_entity_poly.entity_id
_entity_poly.type
_entity_poly.pdbx_seq_one_letter_code
_entity_poly.pdbx_strand_id
1 'polypeptide(L)' 'MKRRIRKKKIKQEIAYIDFLISRNKQKSKEHTKDISLKCLAIRFASVLSILGLSFHKAILIKQLKRGNY' A
#
# COMPACT_ATOMS: atom_id res chain seq x y z
N MET A 1 -4.93 23.99 10.73
CA MET A 1 -5.33 22.61 11.11
C MET A 1 -4.47 22.15 12.30
N LYS A 2 -5.08 21.69 13.41
CA LYS A 2 -4.34 21.36 14.65
C LYS A 2 -3.42 20.13 14.46
N ARG A 3 -2.26 20.12 15.12
CA ARG A 3 -1.23 19.06 15.09
C ARG A 3 -1.80 17.64 15.32
N ARG A 4 -2.78 17.51 16.23
CA ARG A 4 -3.49 16.24 16.50
C ARG A 4 -4.25 15.70 15.28
N ILE A 5 -4.84 16.59 14.48
CA ILE A 5 -5.66 16.22 13.31
C ILE A 5 -4.76 15.73 12.17
N ARG A 6 -3.63 16.40 11.93
CA ARG A 6 -2.65 15.96 10.91
C ARG A 6 -2.07 14.58 11.23
N LYS A 7 -1.69 14.34 12.50
CA LYS A 7 -1.25 13.02 12.97
C LYS A 7 -2.32 11.94 12.77
N LYS A 8 -3.60 12.25 13.02
CA LYS A 8 -4.72 11.33 12.79
C LYS A 8 -4.88 10.99 11.31
N LYS A 9 -4.75 11.99 10.42
CA LYS A 9 -4.83 11.81 8.97
C LYS A 9 -3.72 10.87 8.45
N ILE A 10 -2.48 11.07 8.86
CA ILE A 10 -1.36 10.18 8.47
C ILE A 10 -1.58 8.75 8.96
N LYS A 11 -2.09 8.56 10.18
CA LYS A 11 -2.44 7.22 10.69
C LYS A 11 -3.53 6.55 9.84
N GLN A 12 -4.53 7.31 9.39
CA GLN A 12 -5.58 6.81 8.51
C GLN A 12 -5.03 6.44 7.13
N GLU A 13 -4.13 7.25 6.56
CA GLU A 13 -3.44 6.92 5.30
C GLU A 13 -2.62 5.64 5.40
N ILE A 14 -1.85 5.46 6.48
CA ILE A 14 -1.09 4.22 6.72
C ILE A 14 -2.03 3.01 6.77
N ALA A 15 -3.15 3.10 7.51
CA ALA A 15 -4.14 2.03 7.59
C ALA A 15 -4.80 1.74 6.23
N TYR A 16 -5.06 2.77 5.44
CA TYR A 16 -5.62 2.63 4.09
C TYR A 16 -4.62 1.94 3.14
N ILE A 17 -3.33 2.26 3.22
CA ILE A 17 -2.29 1.57 2.45
C ILE A 17 -2.22 0.09 2.83
N ASP A 18 -2.31 -0.25 4.12
CA ASP A 18 -2.33 -1.63 4.58
C ASP A 18 -3.54 -2.40 4.03
N PHE A 19 -4.71 -1.76 4.01
CA PHE A 19 -5.90 -2.31 3.37
C PHE A 19 -5.68 -2.57 1.86
N LEU A 20 -5.09 -1.62 1.13
CA LEU A 20 -4.80 -1.77 -0.30
C LEU A 20 -3.80 -2.90 -0.58
N ILE A 21 -2.75 -3.03 0.23
CA ILE A 21 -1.77 -4.13 0.10
C ILE A 21 -2.46 -5.48 0.31
N SER A 22 -3.31 -5.60 1.34
CA SER A 22 -4.07 -6.82 1.63
C SER A 22 -5.00 -7.20 0.46
N ARG A 23 -5.76 -6.22 -0.06
CA ARG A 23 -6.67 -6.42 -1.19
C ARG A 23 -5.94 -6.86 -2.46
N ASN A 24 -4.79 -6.23 -2.77
CA ASN A 24 -3.98 -6.59 -3.94
C ASN A 24 -3.37 -8.00 -3.79
N LYS A 25 -2.96 -8.38 -2.58
CA LYS A 25 -2.46 -9.74 -2.29
C LYS A 25 -3.54 -10.80 -2.40
N GLN A 26 -4.80 -10.46 -2.10
CA GLN A 26 -5.94 -11.36 -2.31
C GLN A 26 -6.23 -11.54 -3.81
N LYS A 27 -6.28 -10.45 -4.58
CA LYS A 27 -6.47 -10.49 -6.04
C LYS A 27 -5.35 -11.24 -6.76
N SER A 28 -4.10 -11.08 -6.33
CA SER A 28 -2.99 -11.80 -6.96
C SER A 28 -3.12 -13.32 -6.79
N LYS A 29 -3.68 -13.79 -5.67
CA LYS A 29 -3.99 -15.22 -5.46
C LYS A 29 -5.12 -15.72 -6.36
N GLU A 30 -6.15 -14.93 -6.63
CA GLU A 30 -7.18 -15.30 -7.62
C GLU A 30 -6.57 -15.51 -9.01
N HIS A 31 -5.71 -14.59 -9.43
CA HIS A 31 -5.00 -14.66 -10.71
C HIS A 31 -3.90 -15.74 -10.74
N THR A 32 -3.56 -16.41 -9.64
CA THR A 32 -2.59 -17.51 -9.70
C THR A 32 -3.12 -18.76 -10.41
N LYS A 33 -4.45 -18.90 -10.54
CA LYS A 33 -5.09 -20.06 -11.18
C LYS A 33 -5.01 -20.05 -12.71
N ASP A 34 -4.89 -18.87 -13.32
CA ASP A 34 -4.76 -18.74 -14.78
C ASP A 34 -3.28 -18.57 -15.20
N ILE A 35 -2.82 -19.43 -16.13
CA ILE A 35 -1.43 -19.47 -16.65
C ILE A 35 -1.31 -18.65 -17.96
N SER A 36 -2.22 -17.72 -18.23
CA SER A 36 -2.15 -16.90 -19.44
C SER A 36 -1.03 -15.85 -19.34
N LEU A 37 -0.43 -15.44 -20.47
CA LEU A 37 0.52 -14.31 -20.55
C LEU A 37 -0.06 -13.01 -19.97
N LYS A 38 -1.38 -12.80 -20.10
CA LYS A 38 -2.11 -11.69 -19.45
C LYS A 38 -1.99 -11.77 -17.92
N CYS A 39 -2.01 -12.97 -17.37
CA CYS A 39 -1.87 -13.22 -15.94
C CYS A 39 -0.47 -12.88 -15.41
N LEU A 40 0.59 -13.13 -16.19
CA LEU A 40 1.95 -12.74 -15.82
C LEU A 40 2.08 -11.22 -15.73
N ALA A 41 1.58 -10.47 -16.72
CA ALA A 41 1.59 -9.01 -16.69
C ALA A 41 0.84 -8.45 -15.47
N ILE A 42 -0.34 -9.02 -15.14
CA ILE A 42 -1.12 -8.64 -13.95
C ILE A 42 -0.36 -8.95 -12.66
N ARG A 43 0.33 -10.10 -12.58
CA ARG A 43 1.17 -10.45 -11.42
C ARG A 43 2.30 -9.46 -11.24
N PHE A 44 3.06 -9.15 -12.29
CA PHE A 44 4.14 -8.15 -12.20
C PHE A 44 3.63 -6.77 -11.80
N ALA A 45 2.53 -6.29 -12.39
CA ALA A 45 1.91 -5.03 -12.02
C ALA A 45 1.44 -5.02 -10.54
N SER A 46 0.91 -6.14 -10.05
CA SER A 46 0.48 -6.28 -8.65
C SER A 46 1.66 -6.22 -7.67
N VAL A 47 2.78 -6.84 -8.01
CA VAL A 47 4.01 -6.81 -7.20
C VAL A 47 4.59 -5.40 -7.17
N LEU A 48 4.68 -4.72 -8.32
CA LEU A 48 5.13 -3.32 -8.40
C LEU A 48 4.23 -2.38 -7.60
N SER A 49 2.92 -2.60 -7.64
CA SER A 49 1.94 -1.82 -6.86
C SER A 49 2.15 -2.00 -5.35
N ILE A 50 2.35 -3.23 -4.89
CA ILE A 50 2.63 -3.53 -3.47
C ILE A 50 3.95 -2.88 -3.04
N LEU A 51 4.98 -2.93 -3.89
CA LEU A 51 6.27 -2.32 -3.61
C LEU A 51 6.15 -0.79 -3.46
N GLY A 52 5.49 -0.12 -4.41
CA GLY A 52 5.25 1.33 -4.35
C GLY A 52 4.46 1.76 -3.12
N LEU A 53 3.40 1.02 -2.78
CA LEU A 53 2.61 1.25 -1.57
C LEU A 53 3.45 1.07 -0.29
N SER A 54 4.31 0.05 -0.25
CA SER A 54 5.22 -0.20 0.89
C SER A 54 6.23 0.93 1.07
N PHE A 55 6.80 1.46 -0.01
CA PHE A 55 7.66 2.65 0.03
C PHE A 55 6.91 3.87 0.55
N HIS A 56 5.69 4.11 0.04
CA HIS A 56 4.88 5.23 0.49
C HIS A 56 4.54 5.13 1.99
N LYS A 57 4.19 3.93 2.47
CA LYS A 57 3.99 3.64 3.90
C LYS A 57 5.25 3.94 4.72
N ALA A 58 6.42 3.54 4.25
CA ALA A 58 7.68 3.78 4.96
C ALA A 58 7.99 5.27 5.10
N ILE A 59 7.71 6.08 4.06
CA ILE A 59 7.85 7.53 4.09
C ILE A 59 6.90 8.15 5.13
N LEU A 60 5.62 7.74 5.13
CA LEU A 60 4.62 8.23 6.08
C LEU A 60 4.98 7.86 7.54
N ILE A 61 5.49 6.65 7.78
CA ILE A 61 5.98 6.24 9.11
C ILE A 61 7.18 7.11 9.53
N LYS A 62 8.10 7.39 8.61
CA LYS A 62 9.26 8.25 8.89
C LYS A 62 8.84 9.68 9.23
N GLN A 63 7.86 10.23 8.51
CA GLN A 63 7.26 11.54 8.82
C GLN A 63 6.58 11.54 10.20
N LEU A 64 5.82 10.49 10.50
CA LEU A 64 5.13 10.35 11.79
C LEU A 64 6.13 10.29 12.97
N LYS A 65 7.22 9.53 12.82
CA LYS A 65 8.29 9.43 13.84
C LYS A 65 9.02 10.74 14.04
N ARG A 66 9.30 11.48 12.97
CA ARG A 66 9.97 12.79 13.03
C ARG A 66 9.09 13.92 13.58
N GLY A 67 7.80 13.67 13.83
CA GLY A 67 6.90 14.74 14.23
C GLY A 67 6.49 15.66 13.08
N ASN A 68 6.88 15.31 11.84
CA ASN A 68 6.80 16.17 10.67
C ASN A 68 5.49 15.89 9.93
N TYR A 69 4.39 16.36 10.54
CA TYR A 69 3.02 16.13 10.08
C TYR A 69 2.14 17.37 10.13
#